data_AF-I3ZAU4-F1
#
_entry.id   AF-I3ZAU4-F1
#
_cell.length_a   1.000
_cell.length_b   1.000
_cell.length_c   1.000
_cell.angle_alpha   90.00
_cell.angle_beta   90.00
_cell.angle_gamma   90.00
#
_symmetry.space_group_name_H-M   'P 1'
#
loop_
_entity.id
_entity.type
_entity.pdbx_description
1 polymer ?
#
loop_
_entity_poly.entity_id
_entity_poly.type
_entity_poly.pdbx_seq_one_letter_code
_entity_poly.pdbx_strand_id
1 'polypeptide(L)'
;MTDLLTPEEAAEQATATTAPNGVRYATLGRLDSPTTTPAELTRLVNAVPASIASGLSKHLYFFVPLALSGARLAGEDSAPVAPFPVSDITLIAPAYSAALVDKAICHRNARIAGEEYVFLSSRLHTDRFALAFEFFINVAHNFVDTVGTPTAFADLAWQQVVANVRGETSMDAWEDRAAAQGKQIPDGDSARIRPIQATGGIDEKARSDFYAAAFSDALAIYLLSLHLDFDYADLREREYPLLAAPALAERLKAVNRLFPANDGYKFQILYRRRS
;
A
#
# COMPACT_ATOMS: atom_id res chain seq x y z
N MET A 1 2.55 -31.76 -4.87
CA MET A 1 1.64 -30.71 -4.36
C MET A 1 2.48 -29.80 -3.48
N THR A 2 2.32 -28.48 -3.57
CA THR A 2 2.96 -27.57 -2.60
C THR A 2 2.02 -27.52 -1.41
N ASP A 3 2.46 -27.99 -0.25
CA ASP A 3 1.65 -27.89 0.96
C ASP A 3 1.54 -26.41 1.34
N LEU A 4 0.31 -25.89 1.31
CA LEU A 4 0.00 -24.52 1.70
C LEU A 4 0.00 -24.43 3.22
N LEU A 5 0.52 -23.33 3.74
CA LEU A 5 0.62 -23.08 5.18
C LEU A 5 -0.48 -22.11 5.62
N THR A 6 -0.95 -22.27 6.85
CA THR A 6 -1.70 -21.21 7.54
C THR A 6 -0.76 -20.04 7.91
N PRO A 7 -1.29 -18.87 8.28
CA PRO A 7 -0.47 -17.75 8.77
C PRO A 7 0.37 -18.13 10.00
N GLU A 8 -0.19 -18.92 10.92
CA GLU A 8 0.48 -19.41 12.13
C GLU A 8 1.65 -20.35 11.78
N GLU A 9 1.41 -21.34 10.92
CA GLU A 9 2.46 -22.26 10.47
C GLU A 9 3.59 -21.52 9.73
N ALA A 10 3.22 -20.54 8.90
CA ALA A 10 4.18 -19.69 8.20
C ALA A 10 5.01 -18.82 9.16
N ALA A 11 4.36 -18.25 10.19
CA ALA A 11 5.02 -17.45 11.22
C ALA A 11 5.97 -18.29 12.07
N GLU A 12 5.59 -19.51 12.45
CA GLU A 12 6.43 -20.45 13.21
C GLU A 12 7.67 -20.90 12.42
N GLN A 13 7.54 -21.04 11.09
CA GLN A 13 8.64 -21.46 10.22
C GLN A 13 9.60 -20.33 9.84
N ALA A 14 9.20 -19.07 10.01
CA ALA A 14 9.99 -17.91 9.65
C ALA A 14 10.73 -17.33 10.87
N THR A 15 11.99 -16.93 10.69
CA THR A 15 12.73 -16.21 11.73
C THR A 15 12.57 -14.71 11.54
N ALA A 16 11.76 -14.09 12.41
CA ALA A 16 11.62 -12.64 12.45
C ALA A 16 12.90 -11.96 12.92
N THR A 17 13.20 -10.81 12.34
CA THR A 17 14.30 -9.94 12.73
C THR A 17 13.84 -8.49 12.77
N THR A 18 14.59 -7.65 13.47
CA THR A 18 14.33 -6.20 13.56
C THR A 18 15.46 -5.48 12.83
N ALA A 19 15.10 -4.71 11.80
CA ALA A 19 16.04 -3.87 11.07
C ALA A 19 16.56 -2.71 11.94
N PRO A 20 17.72 -2.09 11.61
CA PRO A 20 18.27 -0.95 12.35
C PRO A 20 17.31 0.24 12.54
N ASN A 21 16.39 0.46 11.61
CA ASN A 21 15.35 1.49 11.71
C ASN A 21 14.16 1.10 12.62
N GLY A 22 14.10 -0.14 13.11
CA GLY A 22 13.03 -0.64 13.99
C GLY A 22 11.92 -1.43 13.28
N VAL A 23 11.92 -1.52 11.95
CA VAL A 23 10.93 -2.34 11.23
C VAL A 23 11.20 -3.81 11.51
N ARG A 24 10.15 -4.53 11.91
CA ARG A 24 10.22 -5.98 12.13
C ARG A 24 9.79 -6.70 10.86
N TYR A 25 10.59 -7.65 10.39
CA TYR A 25 10.30 -8.39 9.17
C TYR A 25 10.86 -9.82 9.22
N ALA A 26 10.35 -10.68 8.34
CA ALA A 26 10.84 -12.03 8.15
C ALA A 26 10.80 -12.41 6.68
N THR A 27 11.53 -13.46 6.31
CA THR A 27 11.44 -14.11 5.01
C THR A 27 11.07 -15.58 5.21
N LEU A 28 10.18 -16.11 4.37
CA LEU A 28 9.85 -17.53 4.37
C LEU A 28 10.03 -18.10 2.96
N GLY A 29 10.51 -19.34 2.86
CA GLY A 29 10.59 -20.05 1.58
C GLY A 29 11.69 -19.55 0.64
N ARG A 30 11.69 -20.08 -0.58
CA ARG A 30 12.65 -19.68 -1.63
C ARG A 30 12.13 -18.47 -2.40
N LEU A 31 12.80 -17.32 -2.21
CA LEU A 31 12.48 -16.08 -2.90
C LEU A 31 13.27 -15.86 -4.20
N ASP A 32 14.36 -16.60 -4.44
CA ASP A 32 15.31 -16.61 -5.57
C ASP A 32 15.04 -15.66 -6.76
N SER A 33 14.96 -14.36 -6.50
CA SER A 33 14.74 -13.32 -7.48
C SER A 33 15.80 -12.25 -7.28
N PRO A 34 16.33 -11.63 -8.34
CA PRO A 34 17.24 -10.49 -8.23
C PRO A 34 16.66 -9.31 -7.42
N THR A 35 15.34 -9.27 -7.22
CA THR A 35 14.61 -8.23 -6.48
C THR A 35 14.42 -8.55 -5.00
N THR A 36 14.72 -9.79 -4.56
CA THR A 36 14.44 -10.29 -3.21
C THR A 36 15.68 -10.89 -2.53
N THR A 37 16.88 -10.54 -3.02
CA THR A 37 18.12 -10.94 -2.31
C THR A 37 18.12 -10.37 -0.90
N PRO A 38 18.80 -11.01 0.09
CA PRO A 38 18.85 -10.50 1.45
C PRO A 38 19.30 -9.03 1.53
N ALA A 39 20.29 -8.65 0.72
CA ALA A 39 20.78 -7.27 0.66
C ALA A 39 19.75 -6.28 0.08
N GLU A 40 18.97 -6.69 -0.93
CA GLU A 40 17.89 -5.85 -1.47
C GLU A 40 16.74 -5.70 -0.48
N LEU A 41 16.32 -6.78 0.19
CA LEU A 41 15.28 -6.72 1.22
C LEU A 41 15.71 -5.85 2.40
N THR A 42 16.96 -5.99 2.86
CA THR A 42 17.49 -5.10 3.91
C THR A 42 17.51 -3.65 3.46
N ARG A 43 17.81 -3.33 2.20
CA ARG A 43 17.71 -1.96 1.67
C ARG A 43 16.27 -1.46 1.60
N LEU A 44 15.35 -2.30 1.13
CA LEU A 44 13.93 -1.99 1.03
C LEU A 44 13.35 -1.66 2.41
N VAL A 45 13.59 -2.52 3.39
CA VAL A 45 13.10 -2.35 4.77
C VAL A 45 13.71 -1.12 5.42
N ASN A 46 15.02 -0.87 5.25
CA ASN A 46 15.70 0.29 5.84
C ASN A 46 15.35 1.63 5.18
N ALA A 47 14.65 1.63 4.04
CA ALA A 47 14.13 2.86 3.44
C ALA A 47 13.03 3.51 4.30
N VAL A 48 12.35 2.73 5.16
CA VAL A 48 11.35 3.26 6.10
C VAL A 48 12.04 4.10 7.19
N PRO A 49 11.75 5.41 7.32
CA PRO A 49 12.27 6.24 8.41
C PRO A 49 12.02 5.64 9.79
N ALA A 50 13.01 5.72 10.67
CA ALA A 50 12.90 5.20 12.04
C ALA A 50 11.72 5.81 12.83
N SER A 51 11.39 7.09 12.56
CA SER A 51 10.22 7.76 13.13
C SER A 51 8.90 7.07 12.74
N ILE A 52 8.78 6.59 11.50
CA ILE A 52 7.60 5.85 11.02
C ILE A 52 7.59 4.45 11.63
N ALA A 53 8.72 3.75 11.59
CA ALA A 53 8.85 2.40 12.15
C ALA A 53 8.49 2.34 13.65
N SER A 54 8.78 3.40 14.41
CA SER A 54 8.44 3.47 15.84
C SER A 54 6.93 3.39 16.11
N GLY A 55 6.10 3.86 15.17
CA GLY A 55 4.64 3.74 15.24
C GLY A 55 4.11 2.35 14.88
N LEU A 56 4.96 1.44 14.39
CA LEU A 56 4.57 0.15 13.83
C LEU A 56 5.03 -1.04 14.69
N SER A 57 5.20 -0.85 16.01
CA SER A 57 5.77 -1.87 16.90
C SER A 57 4.99 -3.20 16.94
N LYS A 58 3.68 -3.17 16.63
CA LYS A 58 2.81 -4.36 16.55
C LYS A 58 2.75 -5.03 15.17
N HIS A 59 3.45 -4.48 14.18
CA HIS A 59 3.39 -4.95 12.80
C HIS A 59 4.64 -5.76 12.46
N LEU A 60 4.41 -6.87 11.75
CA LEU A 60 5.46 -7.78 11.33
C LEU A 60 5.27 -8.13 9.85
N TYR A 61 6.24 -7.78 9.02
CA TYR A 61 6.15 -7.92 7.56
C TYR A 61 6.87 -9.17 7.08
N PHE A 62 6.16 -10.07 6.40
CA PHE A 62 6.67 -11.34 5.91
C PHE A 62 6.81 -11.29 4.40
N PHE A 63 8.04 -11.40 3.90
CA PHE A 63 8.30 -11.60 2.48
C PHE A 63 8.20 -13.09 2.16
N VAL A 64 7.13 -13.48 1.47
CA VAL A 64 6.81 -14.87 1.14
C VAL A 64 6.73 -15.04 -0.37
N PRO A 65 6.86 -16.26 -0.94
CA PRO A 65 6.74 -16.46 -2.37
C PRO A 65 5.38 -16.00 -2.89
N LEU A 66 4.30 -16.58 -2.36
CA LEU A 66 2.92 -16.21 -2.71
C LEU A 66 2.04 -16.28 -1.46
N ALA A 67 1.30 -15.20 -1.22
CA ALA A 67 0.13 -15.14 -0.36
C ALA A 67 -1.13 -15.34 -1.21
N LEU A 68 -2.09 -16.09 -0.69
CA LEU A 68 -3.28 -16.56 -1.38
C LEU A 68 -4.52 -16.22 -0.55
N SER A 69 -5.63 -15.96 -1.24
CA SER A 69 -6.97 -15.99 -0.61
C SER A 69 -7.61 -17.35 -0.87
N GLY A 70 -8.16 -17.97 0.18
CA GLY A 70 -8.94 -19.21 0.08
C GLY A 70 -10.08 -19.11 -0.93
N ALA A 71 -10.74 -17.96 -1.04
CA ALA A 71 -11.79 -17.73 -2.03
C ALA A 71 -11.27 -17.89 -3.47
N ARG A 72 -10.07 -17.39 -3.78
CA ARG A 72 -9.44 -17.54 -5.11
C ARG A 72 -8.95 -18.97 -5.38
N LEU A 73 -8.67 -19.76 -4.35
CA LEU A 73 -8.30 -21.16 -4.53
C LEU A 73 -9.49 -22.02 -4.98
N ALA A 74 -10.70 -21.68 -4.53
CA ALA A 74 -11.92 -22.44 -4.76
C ALA A 74 -12.46 -22.38 -6.20
N GLY A 75 -12.04 -21.46 -7.06
CA GLY A 75 -12.48 -21.35 -8.47
C GLY A 75 -13.98 -21.05 -8.67
N GLU A 76 -14.37 -20.48 -9.81
CA GLU A 76 -15.79 -20.26 -10.16
C GLU A 76 -16.52 -21.57 -10.55
N ASP A 77 -15.78 -22.61 -10.95
CA ASP A 77 -16.34 -23.88 -11.44
C ASP A 77 -16.24 -25.05 -10.44
N SER A 78 -15.83 -24.83 -9.19
CA SER A 78 -15.75 -25.90 -8.19
C SER A 78 -16.93 -25.83 -7.21
N ALA A 79 -17.95 -26.66 -7.45
CA ALA A 79 -18.74 -27.23 -6.37
C ALA A 79 -18.97 -28.72 -6.63
N PRO A 80 -19.09 -29.59 -5.59
CA PRO A 80 -19.10 -29.31 -4.15
C PRO A 80 -18.05 -30.11 -3.34
N VAL A 81 -18.10 -29.96 -2.00
CA VAL A 81 -17.49 -30.76 -0.92
C VAL A 81 -16.23 -30.18 -0.26
N ALA A 82 -16.39 -29.04 0.40
CA ALA A 82 -15.97 -28.91 1.80
C ALA A 82 -17.21 -28.48 2.62
N PRO A 83 -17.40 -28.92 3.88
CA PRO A 83 -18.65 -28.71 4.62
C PRO A 83 -18.92 -27.25 5.03
N PHE A 84 -17.99 -26.37 4.71
CA PHE A 84 -18.01 -24.97 5.08
C PHE A 84 -17.70 -24.13 3.82
N PRO A 85 -18.37 -22.98 3.63
CA PRO A 85 -17.94 -22.03 2.61
C PRO A 85 -16.45 -21.78 2.80
N VAL A 86 -15.66 -21.81 1.72
CA VAL A 86 -14.25 -21.43 1.80
C VAL A 86 -14.24 -19.97 2.19
N SER A 87 -14.17 -19.72 3.50
CA SER A 87 -14.01 -18.39 4.06
C SER A 87 -12.75 -17.78 3.44
N ASP A 88 -12.64 -16.45 3.50
CA ASP A 88 -11.46 -15.73 3.04
C ASP A 88 -10.25 -16.04 3.95
N ILE A 89 -9.76 -17.28 3.87
CA ILE A 89 -8.65 -17.81 4.66
C ILE A 89 -7.37 -17.33 3.99
N THR A 90 -6.50 -16.70 4.75
CA THR A 90 -5.13 -16.39 4.31
C THR A 90 -4.34 -17.69 4.24
N LEU A 91 -3.74 -17.97 3.09
CA LEU A 91 -2.87 -19.14 2.89
C LEU A 91 -1.54 -18.71 2.30
N ILE A 92 -0.46 -19.36 2.70
CA ILE A 92 0.91 -19.02 2.30
C ILE A 92 1.53 -20.19 1.55
N ALA A 93 2.01 -19.94 0.33
CA ALA A 93 2.79 -20.93 -0.41
C ALA A 93 4.27 -20.81 -0.03
N PRO A 94 4.91 -21.85 0.53
CA PRO A 94 6.33 -21.82 0.92
C PRO A 94 7.28 -21.86 -0.28
N ALA A 95 6.78 -22.09 -1.49
CA ALA A 95 7.53 -22.04 -2.74
C ALA A 95 6.67 -21.43 -3.85
N TYR A 96 7.34 -20.80 -4.82
CA TYR A 96 6.68 -20.32 -6.04
C TYR A 96 6.16 -21.51 -6.86
N SER A 97 4.92 -21.39 -7.34
CA SER A 97 4.29 -22.34 -8.26
C SER A 97 3.49 -21.59 -9.31
N ALA A 98 3.77 -21.85 -10.59
CA ALA A 98 3.03 -21.25 -11.70
C ALA A 98 1.52 -21.52 -11.60
N ALA A 99 1.12 -22.68 -11.08
CA ALA A 99 -0.28 -23.05 -10.90
C ALA A 99 -1.01 -22.24 -9.80
N LEU A 100 -0.27 -21.53 -8.95
CA LEU A 100 -0.81 -20.71 -7.86
C LEU A 100 -0.74 -19.21 -8.14
N VAL A 101 -0.01 -18.77 -9.17
CA VAL A 101 0.19 -17.35 -9.47
C VAL A 101 -1.13 -16.64 -9.74
N ASP A 102 -1.99 -17.22 -10.58
CA ASP A 102 -3.29 -16.62 -10.93
C ASP A 102 -4.24 -16.50 -9.71
N LYS A 103 -3.94 -17.25 -8.65
CA LYS A 103 -4.72 -17.28 -7.40
C LYS A 103 -4.08 -16.44 -6.30
N ALA A 104 -2.84 -15.98 -6.49
CA ALA A 104 -2.11 -15.17 -5.54
C ALA A 104 -2.64 -13.74 -5.49
N ILE A 105 -2.32 -13.07 -4.38
CA ILE A 105 -2.66 -11.67 -4.10
C ILE A 105 -1.38 -10.97 -3.65
N CYS A 106 -1.25 -9.67 -3.91
CA CYS A 106 -0.06 -8.90 -3.57
C CYS A 106 0.28 -8.98 -2.06
N HIS A 107 -0.73 -8.90 -1.19
CA HIS A 107 -0.56 -9.12 0.24
C HIS A 107 -1.77 -9.79 0.90
N ARG A 108 -1.57 -10.27 2.14
CA ARG A 108 -2.64 -10.66 3.07
C ARG A 108 -2.26 -10.32 4.49
N ASN A 109 -3.27 -9.91 5.27
CA ASN A 109 -3.09 -9.63 6.69
C ASN A 109 -3.60 -10.81 7.53
N ALA A 110 -2.99 -11.03 8.69
CA ALA A 110 -3.46 -11.95 9.71
C ALA A 110 -3.12 -11.39 11.08
N ARG A 111 -3.94 -11.72 12.09
CA ARG A 111 -3.68 -11.32 13.47
C ARG A 111 -3.36 -12.54 14.31
N ILE A 112 -2.13 -12.63 14.82
CA ILE A 112 -1.62 -13.80 15.54
C ILE A 112 -1.10 -13.32 16.89
N ALA A 113 -1.61 -13.90 17.98
CA ALA A 113 -1.22 -13.57 19.35
C ALA A 113 -1.24 -12.06 19.69
N GLY A 114 -2.14 -11.29 19.06
CA GLY A 114 -2.31 -9.85 19.30
C GLY A 114 -1.40 -8.93 18.46
N GLU A 115 -0.59 -9.50 17.58
CA GLU A 115 0.28 -8.81 16.62
C GLU A 115 -0.31 -8.88 15.20
N GLU A 116 -0.01 -7.88 14.38
CA GLU A 116 -0.49 -7.74 13.00
C GLU A 116 0.58 -8.23 12.03
N TYR A 117 0.25 -9.26 11.26
CA TYR A 117 1.13 -9.91 10.30
C TYR A 117 0.72 -9.50 8.90
N VAL A 118 1.67 -9.03 8.10
CA VAL A 118 1.46 -8.68 6.69
C VAL A 118 2.31 -9.58 5.82
N PHE A 119 1.68 -10.49 5.08
CA PHE A 119 2.35 -11.40 4.16
C PHE A 119 2.37 -10.80 2.76
N LEU A 120 3.56 -10.53 2.23
CA LEU A 120 3.82 -9.87 0.95
C LEU A 120 4.29 -10.89 -0.08
N SER A 121 3.53 -11.04 -1.18
CA SER A 121 3.86 -11.92 -2.30
C SER A 121 5.05 -11.39 -3.10
N SER A 122 6.23 -11.83 -2.71
CA SER A 122 7.51 -11.37 -3.25
C SER A 122 7.84 -11.99 -4.62
N ARG A 123 7.06 -12.99 -5.06
CA ARG A 123 7.20 -13.66 -6.37
C ARG A 123 6.00 -13.48 -7.29
N LEU A 124 5.00 -12.69 -6.89
CA LEU A 124 3.85 -12.40 -7.75
C LEU A 124 4.26 -11.46 -8.88
N HIS A 125 5.03 -10.43 -8.55
CA HIS A 125 5.62 -9.51 -9.50
C HIS A 125 7.08 -9.83 -9.75
N THR A 126 7.55 -9.53 -10.96
CA THR A 126 8.94 -9.78 -11.36
C THR A 126 9.82 -8.54 -11.27
N ASP A 127 9.21 -7.36 -11.15
CA ASP A 127 9.91 -6.08 -11.06
C ASP A 127 10.04 -5.60 -9.60
N ARG A 128 11.03 -4.72 -9.37
CA ARG A 128 11.33 -4.16 -8.05
C ARG A 128 10.29 -3.15 -7.59
N PHE A 129 9.65 -2.47 -8.55
CA PHE A 129 8.72 -1.39 -8.26
C PHE A 129 7.48 -1.94 -7.55
N ALA A 130 6.87 -2.99 -8.09
CA ALA A 130 5.65 -3.57 -7.56
C ALA A 130 5.83 -4.11 -6.13
N LEU A 131 6.88 -4.88 -5.85
CA LEU A 131 7.15 -5.37 -4.49
C LEU A 131 7.44 -4.22 -3.52
N ALA A 132 8.23 -3.23 -3.94
CA ALA A 132 8.55 -2.10 -3.08
C ALA A 132 7.30 -1.28 -2.78
N PHE A 133 6.51 -0.96 -3.80
CA PHE A 133 5.27 -0.20 -3.65
C PHE A 133 4.25 -0.94 -2.78
N GLU A 134 4.12 -2.25 -2.96
CA GLU A 134 3.28 -3.11 -2.12
C GLU A 134 3.72 -3.10 -0.64
N PHE A 135 5.01 -3.20 -0.37
CA PHE A 135 5.52 -3.07 0.99
C PHE A 135 5.21 -1.68 1.57
N PHE A 136 5.49 -0.62 0.82
CA PHE A 136 5.34 0.75 1.31
C PHE A 136 3.90 1.21 1.47
N ILE A 137 2.97 0.73 0.64
CA ILE A 137 1.55 1.03 0.80
C ILE A 137 1.01 0.37 2.09
N ASN A 138 1.41 -0.87 2.39
CA ASN A 138 1.07 -1.51 3.67
C ASN A 138 1.69 -0.80 4.87
N VAL A 139 2.98 -0.39 4.78
CA VAL A 139 3.62 0.42 5.82
C VAL A 139 2.85 1.72 6.05
N ALA A 140 2.46 2.40 4.98
CA ALA A 140 1.76 3.66 5.06
C ALA A 140 0.38 3.52 5.70
N HIS A 141 -0.47 2.61 5.21
CA HIS A 141 -1.80 2.38 5.79
C HIS A 141 -1.72 1.95 7.25
N ASN A 142 -0.87 0.97 7.60
CA ASN A 142 -0.69 0.55 8.98
C ASN A 142 -0.24 1.70 9.89
N PHE A 143 0.60 2.60 9.36
CA PHE A 143 1.06 3.77 10.12
C PHE A 143 -0.06 4.76 10.35
N VAL A 144 -0.86 5.05 9.32
CA VAL A 144 -2.01 5.96 9.43
C VAL A 144 -3.09 5.39 10.34
N ASP A 145 -3.36 4.08 10.28
CA ASP A 145 -4.32 3.42 11.17
C ASP A 145 -3.87 3.46 12.64
N THR A 146 -2.55 3.40 12.88
CA THR A 146 -2.00 3.37 14.24
C THR A 146 -1.78 4.77 14.83
N VAL A 147 -1.29 5.70 14.01
CA VAL A 147 -0.80 7.02 14.46
C VAL A 147 -1.73 8.15 14.03
N GLY A 148 -2.53 7.95 12.98
CA GLY A 148 -3.40 8.96 12.40
C GLY A 148 -2.70 9.87 11.40
N THR A 149 -3.48 10.79 10.83
CA THR A 149 -2.98 11.78 9.88
C THR A 149 -2.52 13.06 10.59
N PRO A 150 -1.28 13.54 10.39
CA PRO A 150 -0.82 14.80 10.95
C PRO A 150 -1.67 15.98 10.45
N THR A 151 -2.09 16.87 11.38
CA THR A 151 -2.93 18.04 11.05
C THR A 151 -2.32 18.91 9.97
N ALA A 152 -1.00 19.17 10.02
CA ALA A 152 -0.32 19.97 9.01
C ALA A 152 -0.41 19.37 7.58
N PHE A 153 -0.48 18.04 7.47
CA PHE A 153 -0.69 17.37 6.19
C PHE A 153 -2.17 17.43 5.77
N ALA A 154 -3.10 17.17 6.69
CA ALA A 154 -4.54 17.26 6.44
C ALA A 154 -4.93 18.67 5.95
N ASP A 155 -4.40 19.72 6.57
CA ASP A 155 -4.61 21.11 6.17
C ASP A 155 -4.10 21.37 4.74
N LEU A 156 -2.89 20.89 4.42
CA LEU A 156 -2.33 20.99 3.07
C LEU A 156 -3.20 20.28 2.03
N ALA A 157 -3.62 19.04 2.32
CA ALA A 157 -4.47 18.25 1.44
C ALA A 157 -5.82 18.97 1.22
N TRP A 158 -6.44 19.47 2.29
CA TRP A 158 -7.69 20.22 2.20
C TRP A 158 -7.55 21.53 1.44
N GLN A 159 -6.46 22.28 1.62
CA GLN A 159 -6.18 23.48 0.84
C GLN A 159 -6.13 23.18 -0.66
N GLN A 160 -5.55 22.04 -1.06
CA GLN A 160 -5.55 21.59 -2.46
C GLN A 160 -6.96 21.23 -2.94
N VAL A 161 -7.81 20.66 -2.07
CA VAL A 161 -9.24 20.42 -2.34
C VAL A 161 -9.98 21.72 -2.61
N VAL A 162 -9.84 22.72 -1.71
CA VAL A 162 -10.46 24.05 -1.82
C VAL A 162 -9.97 24.81 -3.05
N ALA A 163 -8.67 24.71 -3.36
CA ALA A 163 -8.07 25.29 -4.57
C ALA A 163 -8.45 24.55 -5.87
N ASN A 164 -9.28 23.50 -5.78
CA ASN A 164 -9.72 22.68 -6.90
C ASN A 164 -8.55 22.11 -7.72
N VAL A 165 -7.47 21.71 -7.05
CA VAL A 165 -6.35 21.01 -7.68
C VAL A 165 -6.84 19.69 -8.25
N ARG A 166 -6.54 19.40 -9.52
CA ARG A 166 -7.00 18.20 -10.20
C ARG A 166 -6.29 16.94 -9.69
N GLY A 167 -7.07 15.88 -9.51
CA GLY A 167 -6.62 14.51 -9.33
C GLY A 167 -6.27 14.13 -7.91
N GLU A 168 -6.05 12.83 -7.71
CA GLU A 168 -5.57 12.21 -6.47
C GLU A 168 -4.60 11.05 -6.81
N THR A 169 -4.07 10.39 -5.79
CA THR A 169 -3.03 9.36 -5.89
C THR A 169 -3.54 7.93 -5.73
N SER A 170 -4.81 7.76 -5.38
CA SER A 170 -5.53 6.50 -5.30
C SER A 170 -7.01 6.72 -5.65
N MET A 171 -7.71 5.63 -5.94
CA MET A 171 -9.16 5.67 -6.13
C MET A 171 -9.87 6.10 -4.83
N ASP A 172 -9.49 5.52 -3.70
CA ASP A 172 -10.09 5.82 -2.39
C ASP A 172 -9.99 7.32 -2.07
N ALA A 173 -8.80 7.92 -2.23
CA ALA A 173 -8.64 9.36 -2.03
C ALA A 173 -9.48 10.19 -3.01
N TRP A 174 -9.63 9.73 -4.25
CA TRP A 174 -10.47 10.39 -5.26
C TRP A 174 -11.97 10.35 -4.89
N GLU A 175 -12.44 9.19 -4.45
CA GLU A 175 -13.82 8.94 -4.03
C GLU A 175 -14.18 9.68 -2.75
N ASP A 176 -13.36 9.55 -1.72
CA ASP A 176 -13.56 10.22 -0.44
C ASP A 176 -13.52 11.74 -0.58
N ARG A 177 -12.64 12.27 -1.44
CA ARG A 177 -12.61 13.70 -1.77
C ARG A 177 -13.92 14.15 -2.42
N ALA A 178 -14.44 13.38 -3.36
CA ALA A 178 -15.70 13.71 -4.02
C ALA A 178 -16.85 13.68 -3.02
N ALA A 179 -16.94 12.62 -2.22
CA ALA A 179 -17.94 12.44 -1.17
C ALA A 179 -17.88 13.58 -0.12
N ALA A 180 -16.67 13.97 0.33
CA ALA A 180 -16.46 15.10 1.23
C ALA A 180 -17.00 16.43 0.70
N GLN A 181 -16.98 16.61 -0.63
CA GLN A 181 -17.53 17.78 -1.32
C GLN A 181 -19.01 17.63 -1.70
N GLY A 182 -19.67 16.53 -1.30
CA GLY A 182 -21.04 16.21 -1.72
C GLY A 182 -21.18 15.94 -3.22
N LYS A 183 -20.09 15.55 -3.89
CA LYS A 183 -20.06 15.21 -5.32
C LYS A 183 -20.16 13.69 -5.46
N GLN A 184 -21.02 13.23 -6.37
CA GLN A 184 -21.03 11.83 -6.78
C GLN A 184 -20.09 11.66 -7.98
N ILE A 185 -19.17 10.69 -7.93
CA ILE A 185 -18.40 10.29 -9.11
C ILE A 185 -19.34 9.50 -10.02
N PRO A 186 -19.47 9.86 -11.31
CA PRO A 186 -20.28 9.08 -12.23
C PRO A 186 -19.67 7.69 -12.42
N ASP A 187 -20.47 6.64 -12.23
CA ASP A 187 -20.12 5.30 -12.70
C ASP A 187 -19.90 5.29 -14.21
N GLY A 188 -18.98 4.45 -14.67
CA GLY A 188 -18.60 4.30 -16.08
C GLY A 188 -19.78 4.10 -17.06
N ASP A 189 -19.54 4.56 -18.30
CA ASP A 189 -20.41 4.60 -19.50
C ASP A 189 -21.64 5.53 -19.51
N SER A 190 -22.08 6.06 -18.37
CA SER A 190 -23.17 7.05 -18.36
C SER A 190 -22.65 8.47 -18.13
N ALA A 191 -21.99 9.02 -19.15
CA ALA A 191 -21.67 10.45 -19.25
C ALA A 191 -22.94 11.31 -19.46
N ARG A 192 -23.87 11.28 -18.51
CA ARG A 192 -24.90 12.30 -18.34
C ARG A 192 -24.68 12.94 -16.99
N ILE A 193 -24.01 14.08 -17.04
CA ILE A 193 -23.86 15.03 -15.93
C ILE A 193 -25.27 15.31 -15.39
N ARG A 194 -25.63 14.68 -14.26
CA ARG A 194 -26.70 15.21 -13.42
C ARG A 194 -26.04 16.18 -12.44
N PRO A 195 -26.33 17.48 -12.50
CA PRO A 195 -25.92 18.38 -11.44
C PRO A 195 -26.73 18.00 -10.21
N ILE A 196 -26.13 17.24 -9.30
CA ILE A 196 -26.70 17.10 -7.98
C ILE A 196 -26.38 18.42 -7.26
N GLN A 197 -27.42 19.07 -6.76
CA GLN A 197 -27.29 20.22 -5.88
C GLN A 197 -26.34 19.83 -4.77
N ALA A 198 -25.20 20.51 -4.67
CA ALA A 198 -24.35 20.46 -3.49
C ALA A 198 -25.25 20.70 -2.28
N THR A 199 -25.51 19.65 -1.51
CA THR A 199 -26.01 19.80 -0.15
C THR A 199 -24.90 20.58 0.54
N GLY A 200 -25.04 21.89 0.71
CA GLY A 200 -23.93 22.84 0.88
C GLY A 200 -23.05 22.68 2.15
N GLY A 201 -23.07 21.53 2.81
CA GLY A 201 -22.17 21.15 3.90
C GLY A 201 -21.09 20.17 3.44
N ILE A 202 -19.93 20.25 4.09
CA ILE A 202 -18.85 19.28 3.97
C ILE A 202 -19.26 18.00 4.72
N ASP A 203 -19.10 16.84 4.09
CA ASP A 203 -19.20 15.56 4.81
C ASP A 203 -17.91 15.33 5.60
N GLU A 204 -18.01 15.46 6.92
CA GLU A 204 -16.89 15.36 7.85
C GLU A 204 -16.30 13.96 7.97
N LYS A 205 -17.13 12.92 7.77
CA LYS A 205 -16.63 11.54 7.79
C LYS A 205 -15.81 11.30 6.52
N ALA A 206 -16.38 11.56 5.36
CA ALA A 206 -15.68 11.41 4.08
C ALA A 206 -14.43 12.29 4.00
N ARG A 207 -14.45 13.47 4.63
CA ARG A 207 -13.25 14.32 4.74
C ARG A 207 -12.15 13.68 5.58
N SER A 208 -12.51 13.01 6.67
CA SER A 208 -11.55 12.30 7.52
C SER A 208 -10.97 11.08 6.80
N ASP A 209 -11.80 10.33 6.09
CA ASP A 209 -11.40 9.19 5.27
C ASP A 209 -10.46 9.65 4.14
N PHE A 210 -10.80 10.75 3.46
CA PHE A 210 -9.94 11.39 2.47
C PHE A 210 -8.56 11.76 3.03
N TYR A 211 -8.49 12.32 4.23
CA TYR A 211 -7.20 12.65 4.85
C TYR A 211 -6.34 11.41 5.08
N ALA A 212 -6.94 10.32 5.57
CA ALA A 212 -6.25 9.06 5.80
C ALA A 212 -5.74 8.45 4.49
N ALA A 213 -6.58 8.39 3.45
CA ALA A 213 -6.22 7.88 2.13
C ALA A 213 -5.10 8.73 1.49
N ALA A 214 -5.30 10.05 1.40
CA ALA A 214 -4.34 10.97 0.80
C ALA A 214 -2.98 10.98 1.50
N PHE A 215 -2.96 10.82 2.83
CA PHE A 215 -1.73 10.75 3.59
C PHE A 215 -1.04 9.40 3.44
N SER A 216 -1.79 8.30 3.46
CA SER A 216 -1.25 6.95 3.21
C SER A 216 -0.58 6.88 1.84
N ASP A 217 -1.23 7.37 0.78
CA ASP A 217 -0.67 7.40 -0.56
C ASP A 217 0.62 8.24 -0.65
N ALA A 218 0.59 9.46 -0.12
CA ALA A 218 1.74 10.36 -0.17
C ALA A 218 2.92 9.78 0.62
N LEU A 219 2.63 9.11 1.74
CA LEU A 219 3.63 8.42 2.54
C LEU A 219 4.22 7.23 1.77
N ALA A 220 3.39 6.39 1.14
CA ALA A 220 3.85 5.26 0.34
C ALA A 220 4.73 5.71 -0.84
N ILE A 221 4.31 6.74 -1.57
CA ILE A 221 5.08 7.32 -2.70
C ILE A 221 6.39 7.94 -2.21
N TYR A 222 6.38 8.61 -1.06
CA TYR A 222 7.60 9.13 -0.44
C TYR A 222 8.56 7.98 -0.08
N LEU A 223 8.09 6.94 0.58
CA LEU A 223 8.90 5.77 0.95
C LEU A 223 9.47 5.07 -0.30
N LEU A 224 8.65 4.93 -1.35
CA LEU A 224 9.09 4.42 -2.65
C LEU A 224 10.26 5.24 -3.20
N SER A 225 10.17 6.57 -3.13
CA SER A 225 11.21 7.48 -3.63
C SER A 225 12.52 7.43 -2.82
N LEU A 226 12.49 6.90 -1.59
CA LEU A 226 13.70 6.63 -0.82
C LEU A 226 14.39 5.35 -1.28
N HIS A 227 13.66 4.41 -1.90
CA HIS A 227 14.19 3.12 -2.31
C HIS A 227 14.59 3.07 -3.80
N LEU A 228 13.82 3.71 -4.68
CA LEU A 228 14.05 3.69 -6.13
C LEU A 228 13.67 5.02 -6.78
N ASP A 229 14.33 5.32 -7.90
CA ASP A 229 13.94 6.41 -8.79
C ASP A 229 12.78 5.96 -9.69
N PHE A 230 11.77 6.81 -9.85
CA PHE A 230 10.64 6.57 -10.75
C PHE A 230 10.17 7.89 -11.38
N ASP A 231 9.53 7.80 -12.55
CA ASP A 231 8.92 8.94 -13.21
C ASP A 231 7.52 9.19 -12.67
N TYR A 232 7.09 10.46 -12.60
CA TYR A 232 5.71 10.82 -12.22
C TYR A 232 4.65 10.10 -13.07
N ALA A 233 4.97 9.76 -14.32
CA ALA A 233 4.07 9.04 -15.21
C ALA A 233 3.82 7.59 -14.78
N ASP A 234 4.73 6.99 -14.00
CA ASP A 234 4.64 5.61 -13.52
C ASP A 234 3.57 5.47 -12.42
N LEU A 235 3.17 6.57 -11.77
CA LEU A 235 2.11 6.61 -10.77
C LEU A 235 0.68 6.68 -11.35
N ARG A 236 0.55 6.71 -12.67
CA ARG A 236 -0.73 7.00 -13.31
C ARG A 236 -1.60 5.75 -13.45
N GLU A 237 -2.76 5.79 -12.82
CA GLU A 237 -3.85 4.84 -13.06
C GLU A 237 -4.83 5.31 -14.15
N ARG A 238 -5.70 4.41 -14.61
CA ARG A 238 -6.63 4.68 -15.73
C ARG A 238 -7.94 5.30 -15.27
N GLU A 239 -8.37 4.95 -14.07
CA GLU A 239 -9.73 5.11 -13.58
C GLU A 239 -9.98 6.52 -13.01
N TYR A 240 -8.94 7.17 -12.48
CA TYR A 240 -9.00 8.53 -11.94
C TYR A 240 -7.81 9.38 -12.44
N PRO A 241 -7.95 10.72 -12.46
CA PRO A 241 -6.83 11.58 -12.83
C PRO A 241 -5.78 11.62 -11.71
N LEU A 242 -4.52 11.35 -12.04
CA LEU A 242 -3.39 11.51 -11.11
C LEU A 242 -3.27 12.97 -10.61
N LEU A 243 -3.01 13.13 -9.31
CA LEU A 243 -2.79 14.41 -8.63
C LEU A 243 -1.72 15.23 -9.35
N ALA A 244 -2.05 16.47 -9.72
CA ALA A 244 -1.14 17.36 -10.42
C ALA A 244 0.27 17.40 -9.79
N ALA A 245 1.31 17.20 -10.61
CA ALA A 245 2.69 17.04 -10.15
C ALA A 245 3.19 18.10 -9.14
N PRO A 246 2.91 19.41 -9.29
CA PRO A 246 3.30 20.39 -8.26
C PRO A 246 2.63 20.15 -6.90
N ALA A 247 1.37 19.72 -6.89
CA ALA A 247 0.63 19.45 -5.65
C ALA A 247 1.11 18.15 -4.97
N LEU A 248 1.40 17.11 -5.76
CA LEU A 248 2.05 15.91 -5.25
C LEU A 248 3.41 16.23 -4.64
N ALA A 249 4.23 17.02 -5.35
CA ALA A 249 5.53 17.46 -4.85
C ALA A 249 5.44 18.17 -3.48
N GLU A 250 4.42 19.01 -3.27
CA GLU A 250 4.20 19.66 -1.97
C GLU A 250 3.80 18.66 -0.87
N ARG A 251 2.93 17.67 -1.18
CA ARG A 251 2.58 16.59 -0.25
C ARG A 251 3.82 15.79 0.15
N LEU A 252 4.65 15.36 -0.81
CA LEU A 252 5.87 14.58 -0.52
C LEU A 252 6.90 15.39 0.28
N LYS A 253 7.08 16.69 -0.02
CA LYS A 253 7.94 17.57 0.81
C LYS A 253 7.39 17.71 2.23
N ALA A 254 6.08 17.77 2.42
CA ALA A 254 5.47 17.80 3.74
C ALA A 254 5.75 16.50 4.51
N VAL A 255 5.59 15.34 3.87
CA VAL A 255 5.96 14.04 4.45
C VAL A 255 7.44 14.02 4.86
N ASN A 256 8.36 14.41 3.97
CA ASN A 256 9.80 14.43 4.26
C ASN A 256 10.17 15.37 5.44
N ARG A 257 9.45 16.48 5.62
CA ARG A 257 9.66 17.38 6.79
C ARG A 257 9.21 16.73 8.10
N LEU A 258 8.13 15.97 8.07
CA LEU A 258 7.58 15.28 9.24
C LEU A 258 8.37 14.01 9.58
N PHE A 259 8.81 13.28 8.56
CA PHE A 259 9.47 11.98 8.67
C PHE A 259 10.72 11.95 7.78
N PRO A 260 11.81 12.64 8.18
CA PRO A 260 13.02 12.72 7.38
C PRO A 260 13.62 11.34 7.10
N ALA A 261 14.23 11.19 5.93
CA ALA A 261 14.89 9.95 5.52
C ALA A 261 15.99 9.53 6.51
N ASN A 262 16.19 8.21 6.64
CA ASN A 262 17.30 7.66 7.42
C ASN A 262 18.67 8.04 6.82
N ASP A 263 19.73 7.95 7.63
CA ASP A 263 21.10 8.12 7.15
C ASP A 263 21.40 7.20 5.95
N GLY A 264 21.99 7.78 4.91
CA GLY A 264 22.28 7.07 3.66
C GLY A 264 21.14 7.08 2.64
N TYR A 265 19.93 7.50 3.01
CA TYR A 265 18.79 7.68 2.10
C TYR A 265 18.59 9.17 1.81
N LYS A 266 18.14 9.50 0.60
CA LYS A 266 17.93 10.90 0.18
C LYS A 266 16.65 11.03 -0.61
N PHE A 267 15.82 11.98 -0.19
CA PHE A 267 14.64 12.40 -0.94
C PHE A 267 14.97 13.54 -1.89
N GLN A 268 14.58 13.43 -3.16
CA GLN A 268 14.71 14.49 -4.16
C GLN A 268 13.53 14.48 -5.13
N ILE A 269 13.16 15.66 -5.61
CA ILE A 269 12.19 15.83 -6.71
C ILE A 269 12.89 16.60 -7.82
N LEU A 270 12.96 16.01 -9.01
CA LEU A 270 13.59 16.61 -10.18
C LEU A 270 12.54 16.97 -11.22
N TYR A 271 12.65 18.17 -11.79
CA TYR A 271 11.74 18.65 -12.84
C TYR A 271 12.43 18.62 -14.20
N ARG A 272 11.89 17.83 -15.12
CA ARG A 272 12.36 17.81 -16.52
C ARG A 272 11.52 18.75 -17.36
N ARG A 273 12.16 19.74 -18.00
CA ARG A 273 11.51 20.54 -19.05
C ARG A 273 11.31 19.66 -20.28
N ARG A 274 10.11 19.66 -20.87
CA ARG A 274 9.91 19.10 -22.21
C ARG A 274 10.59 20.04 -23.20
N SER A 275 11.64 19.55 -23.85
CA SER A 275 12.22 20.15 -25.06
C SER A 275 11.34 19.86 -26.27
#